data_AF-A0A0M9XNN4-F1
#
_entry.id   AF-A0A0M9XNN4-F1
#
_cell.length_a   1.000
_cell.length_b   1.000
_cell.length_c   1.000
_cell.angle_alpha   90.00
_cell.angle_beta   90.00
_cell.angle_gamma   90.00
#
_symmetry.space_group_name_H-M   'P 1'
#
loop_
_entity.id
_entity.type
_entity.pdbx_description
1 polymer ?
#
loop_
_entity_poly.entity_id
_entity_poly.type
_entity_poly.pdbx_seq_one_letter_code
_entity_poly.pdbx_strand_id
1 'polypeptide(L)'
;MTYRARPFLELLSRYAGYDFDDTDWSAVEAGVKATDAADADGWYSYPLVGRGDTLEVRLANAVGGDELSVVIVGAGTYEMCLRADTLLSAFATD
;
A
#
# COMPACT_ATOMS: atom_id res chain seq x y z
N MET A 1 -11.60 -4.14 5.36
CA MET A 1 -10.21 -3.65 5.32
C MET A 1 -9.50 -4.13 6.57
N THR A 2 -8.36 -4.81 6.42
CA THR A 2 -7.64 -5.44 7.53
C THR A 2 -7.03 -4.42 8.51
N TYR A 3 -6.99 -4.79 9.79
CA TYR A 3 -6.34 -4.01 10.86
C TYR A 3 -4.84 -3.74 10.62
N ARG A 4 -4.23 -4.46 9.68
CA ARG A 4 -2.80 -4.39 9.36
C ARG A 4 -2.45 -3.41 8.24
N ALA A 5 -3.43 -2.96 7.45
CA ALA A 5 -3.17 -2.09 6.30
C ALA A 5 -2.63 -0.71 6.70
N ARG A 6 -3.18 -0.09 7.76
CA ARG A 6 -2.72 1.23 8.22
C ARG A 6 -1.26 1.22 8.70
N PRO A 7 -0.85 0.35 9.65
CA PRO A 7 0.56 0.31 10.08
C PRO A 7 1.53 0.00 8.94
N PHE A 8 1.13 -0.81 7.96
CA PHE A 8 1.93 -1.08 6.76
C PHE A 8 2.17 0.19 5.94
N LEU A 9 1.11 0.95 5.63
CA LEU A 9 1.21 2.19 4.86
C LEU A 9 1.99 3.28 5.60
N GLU A 10 1.82 3.40 6.92
CA GLU A 10 2.59 4.33 7.74
C GLU A 10 4.09 4.02 7.70
N LEU A 11 4.49 2.75 7.80
CA LEU A 11 5.90 2.33 7.72
C LEU A 11 6.49 2.52 6.32
N LEU A 12 5.75 2.12 5.29
CA LEU A 12 6.19 2.30 3.90
C LEU A 12 6.37 3.78 3.56
N SER A 13 5.44 4.63 3.99
CA SER A 13 5.49 6.08 3.80
C SER A 13 6.72 6.69 4.46
N ARG A 14 7.05 6.27 5.69
CA ARG A 14 8.28 6.71 6.36
C ARG A 14 9.54 6.35 5.58
N TYR A 15 9.59 5.17 4.95
CA TYR A 15 10.73 4.80 4.11
C TYR A 15 10.83 5.64 2.84
N ALA A 16 9.70 5.99 2.21
CA ALA A 16 9.67 6.91 1.07
C ALA A 16 9.98 8.37 1.46
N GLY A 17 9.85 8.72 2.74
CA GLY A 17 9.95 10.09 3.24
C GLY A 17 8.66 10.90 3.00
N TYR A 18 7.51 10.21 2.99
CA TYR A 18 6.16 10.78 2.95
C TYR A 18 5.56 10.78 4.37
N ASP A 19 4.89 11.87 4.74
CA ASP A 19 4.25 12.01 6.06
C ASP A 19 2.78 11.59 5.95
N PHE A 20 2.52 10.32 6.26
CA PHE A 20 1.20 9.71 6.13
C PHE A 20 0.36 9.96 7.38
N ASP A 21 -0.79 10.60 7.20
CA ASP A 21 -1.67 11.04 8.29
C ASP A 21 -3.08 10.41 8.27
N ASP A 22 -3.97 10.90 9.13
CA ASP A 22 -5.36 10.44 9.22
C ASP A 22 -6.20 10.78 7.98
N THR A 23 -5.86 11.88 7.28
CA THR A 23 -6.52 12.29 6.04
C THR A 23 -6.16 11.33 4.92
N ASP A 24 -4.87 11.00 4.81
CA ASP A 24 -4.37 10.03 3.84
C ASP A 24 -5.00 8.65 4.09
N TRP A 25 -5.05 8.24 5.36
CA TRP A 25 -5.72 7.00 5.75
C TRP A 25 -7.20 6.99 5.34
N SER A 26 -7.92 8.08 5.59
CA SER A 26 -9.34 8.20 5.23
C SER A 26 -9.55 8.11 3.71
N ALA A 27 -8.64 8.69 2.92
CA ALA A 27 -8.67 8.61 1.46
C ALA A 27 -8.46 7.17 0.98
N VAL A 28 -7.47 6.46 1.54
CA VAL A 28 -7.21 5.06 1.23
C VAL A 28 -8.40 4.17 1.61
N GLU A 29 -8.96 4.34 2.81
CA GLU A 29 -10.15 3.58 3.23
C GLU A 29 -11.34 3.80 2.31
N ALA A 30 -11.55 5.04 1.84
CA ALA A 30 -12.61 5.35 0.90
C ALA A 30 -12.35 4.72 -0.48
N GLY A 31 -11.12 4.84 -0.99
CA GLY A 31 -10.72 4.34 -2.30
C GLY A 31 -10.78 2.82 -2.42
N VAL A 32 -10.42 2.10 -1.36
CA VAL A 32 -10.39 0.62 -1.35
C VAL A 32 -11.78 0.00 -1.27
N LYS A 33 -12.81 0.68 -0.74
CA LYS A 33 -14.14 0.08 -0.47
C LYS A 33 -14.80 -0.61 -1.67
N ALA A 34 -14.57 -0.13 -2.88
CA ALA A 34 -15.19 -0.66 -4.09
C ALA A 34 -14.21 -1.42 -5.00
N THR A 35 -13.02 -1.76 -4.49
CA THR A 35 -11.98 -2.47 -5.25
C THR A 35 -12.14 -3.98 -5.21
N ASP A 36 -11.64 -4.65 -6.24
CA ASP A 36 -11.60 -6.11 -6.36
C ASP A 36 -10.29 -6.52 -7.06
N ALA A 37 -9.48 -7.34 -6.39
CA ALA A 37 -8.20 -7.80 -6.93
C ALA A 37 -8.34 -8.71 -8.16
N ALA A 38 -9.50 -9.35 -8.37
CA ALA A 38 -9.76 -10.15 -9.57
C ALA A 38 -10.05 -9.30 -10.82
N ASP A 39 -10.42 -8.03 -10.64
CA ASP A 39 -10.64 -7.09 -11.72
C ASP A 39 -9.36 -6.29 -11.99
N ALA A 40 -8.85 -6.35 -13.22
CA ALA A 40 -7.62 -5.66 -13.61
C ALA A 40 -7.73 -4.14 -13.46
N ASP A 41 -8.93 -3.58 -13.67
CA ASP A 41 -9.23 -2.16 -13.49
C ASP A 41 -9.81 -1.85 -12.09
N GLY A 42 -9.97 -2.88 -11.25
CA GLY A 42 -10.59 -2.81 -9.92
C GLY A 42 -9.64 -2.38 -8.80
N TRP A 43 -8.46 -1.85 -9.12
CA TRP A 43 -7.44 -1.46 -8.12
C TRP A 43 -7.47 0.03 -7.82
N TYR A 44 -7.29 0.38 -6.55
CA TYR A 44 -7.10 1.77 -6.12
C TYR A 44 -5.61 2.10 -6.05
N SER A 45 -5.19 3.15 -6.74
CA SER A 45 -3.81 3.66 -6.70
C SER A 45 -3.71 4.85 -5.75
N TYR A 46 -2.76 4.77 -4.81
CA TYR A 46 -2.41 5.85 -3.90
C TYR A 46 -0.93 6.25 -4.08
N PRO A 47 -0.63 7.52 -4.40
CA PRO A 47 0.75 7.98 -4.54
C PRO A 47 1.36 8.33 -3.18
N LEU A 48 2.55 7.83 -2.91
CA LEU A 48 3.42 8.28 -1.81
C LEU A 48 4.52 9.15 -2.41
N VAL A 49 4.29 10.47 -2.46
CA VAL A 49 5.23 11.44 -3.02
C VAL A 49 6.19 11.92 -1.93
N GLY A 50 7.15 11.07 -1.57
CA GLY A 50 8.09 11.34 -0.50
C GLY A 50 9.28 12.21 -0.95
N ARG A 51 10.05 12.71 0.02
CA ARG A 51 11.26 13.52 -0.26
C ARG A 51 12.39 12.73 -0.93
N GLY A 52 12.41 11.40 -0.78
CA GLY A 52 13.44 10.52 -1.33
C GLY A 52 12.95 9.78 -2.57
N ASP A 53 11.84 9.06 -2.45
CA ASP A 53 11.26 8.22 -3.49
C ASP A 53 9.79 8.58 -3.71
N THR A 54 9.32 8.41 -4.94
CA THR A 54 7.89 8.45 -5.28
C THR A 54 7.42 7.02 -5.56
N LEU A 55 6.47 6.54 -4.76
CA LEU A 55 5.90 5.21 -4.91
C LEU A 55 4.44 5.33 -5.33
N GLU A 56 3.99 4.40 -6.16
CA GLU A 56 2.56 4.15 -6.36
C GLU A 56 2.21 2.85 -5.63
N VAL A 57 1.29 2.94 -4.68
CA VAL A 57 0.77 1.79 -3.95
C VAL A 57 -0.59 1.45 -4.53
N ARG A 58 -0.70 0.27 -5.15
CA ARG A 58 -1.98 -0.26 -5.66
C ARG A 58 -2.57 -1.19 -4.63
N LEU A 59 -3.85 -1.00 -4.34
CA LEU A 59 -4.57 -1.65 -3.25
C LEU A 59 -5.89 -2.20 -3.80
N ALA A 60 -6.21 -3.45 -3.50
CA ALA A 60 -7.51 -4.04 -3.84
C ALA A 60 -7.96 -5.08 -2.80
N ASN A 61 -9.27 -5.19 -2.54
CA ASN A 61 -9.79 -6.27 -1.69
C ASN A 61 -9.49 -7.63 -2.34
N ALA A 62 -8.96 -8.56 -1.56
CA ALA A 62 -8.70 -9.92 -2.02
C ALA A 62 -10.00 -10.68 -2.27
N VAL A 63 -9.95 -11.65 -3.19
CA VAL A 63 -11.12 -12.47 -3.54
C VAL A 63 -11.47 -13.39 -2.37
N GLY A 64 -12.69 -13.26 -1.85
CA GLY A 64 -13.23 -14.21 -0.87
C GLY A 64 -12.70 -14.08 0.56
N GLY A 65 -12.04 -12.96 0.91
CA GLY A 65 -11.52 -12.71 2.25
C GLY A 65 -11.53 -11.23 2.63
N ASP A 66 -11.14 -10.94 3.87
CA ASP A 66 -11.02 -9.56 4.39
C ASP A 66 -9.65 -8.91 4.09
N GLU A 67 -8.79 -9.64 3.39
CA GLU A 67 -7.40 -9.27 3.06
C GLU A 67 -7.31 -8.20 1.97
N LEU A 68 -6.16 -7.52 1.95
CA LEU A 68 -5.84 -6.50 0.96
C LEU A 68 -4.66 -6.98 0.12
N SER A 69 -4.86 -7.07 -1.18
CA SER A 69 -3.77 -7.25 -2.13
C SER A 69 -3.06 -5.92 -2.35
N VAL A 70 -1.73 -5.95 -2.34
CA VAL A 70 -0.88 -4.77 -2.42
C VAL A 70 0.18 -4.96 -3.50
N VAL A 71 0.34 -3.96 -4.35
CA VAL A 71 1.45 -3.86 -5.30
C VAL A 71 2.15 -2.52 -5.10
N ILE A 72 3.47 -2.54 -5.03
CA ILE A 72 4.30 -1.33 -4.92
C ILE A 72 5.03 -1.12 -6.25
N VAL A 73 4.86 0.06 -6.85
CA VAL A 73 5.53 0.47 -8.09
C VAL A 73 6.39 1.70 -7.80
N GLY A 74 7.51 1.85 -8.51
CA GLY A 74 8.36 3.03 -8.43
C GLY A 74 9.49 2.97 -7.40
N ALA A 75 9.71 1.82 -6.74
CA ALA A 75 10.91 1.59 -5.92
C ALA A 75 12.16 1.57 -6.82
N GLY A 76 12.80 2.73 -6.99
CA GLY A 76 13.89 2.92 -7.96
C GLY A 76 15.28 2.53 -7.43
N THR A 77 15.44 2.39 -6.11
CA THR A 77 16.69 2.03 -5.46
C THR A 77 16.65 0.62 -4.88
N TYR A 78 17.80 -0.06 -4.84
CA TYR A 78 17.90 -1.40 -4.24
C TYR A 78 17.46 -1.41 -2.77
N GLU A 79 17.84 -0.38 -2.02
CA GLU A 79 17.45 -0.22 -0.62
C GLU A 79 15.92 -0.10 -0.48
N MET A 80 15.26 0.69 -1.34
CA MET A 80 13.81 0.84 -1.29
C MET A 80 13.08 -0.45 -1.67
N CYS A 81 13.57 -1.18 -2.70
CA CYS A 81 13.02 -2.49 -3.05
C CYS A 81 13.11 -3.47 -1.87
N LEU A 82 14.28 -3.56 -1.22
CA LEU A 82 14.48 -4.47 -0.08
C LEU A 82 13.55 -4.12 1.09
N ARG A 83 13.38 -2.83 1.39
CA ARG A 83 12.46 -2.36 2.44
C ARG A 83 11.01 -2.70 2.11
N ALA A 84 10.59 -2.46 0.86
CA ALA A 84 9.25 -2.79 0.38
C ALA A 84 8.97 -4.30 0.46
N ASP A 85 9.87 -5.13 -0.04
CA ASP A 85 9.75 -6.60 0.01
C ASP A 85 9.71 -7.13 1.43
N THR A 86 10.53 -6.56 2.32
CA THR A 86 10.55 -6.92 3.75
C THR A 86 9.22 -6.59 4.41
N LEU A 87 8.64 -5.41 4.13
CA LEU A 87 7.34 -5.03 4.67
C LEU A 87 6.21 -5.91 4.12
N LEU A 88 6.19 -6.17 2.81
CA LEU A 88 5.21 -7.08 2.21
C LEU A 88 5.28 -8.46 2.85
N SER A 89 6.48 -9.00 3.06
CA SER A 89 6.69 -10.29 3.71
C SER A 89 6.26 -10.29 5.18
N ALA A 90 6.53 -9.21 5.93
CA ALA A 90 6.21 -9.11 7.35
C ALA A 90 4.71 -8.93 7.63
N PHE A 91 3.97 -8.34 6.68
CA PHE A 91 2.55 -8.04 6.80
C PHE A 91 1.64 -9.02 6.07
N ALA A 92 2.21 -9.91 5.24
CA ALA A 92 1.48 -11.01 4.63
C ALA A 92 0.78 -11.87 5.68
N THR A 93 -0.37 -12.41 5.31
CA THR A 93 -1.09 -13.42 6.09
C THR A 93 -0.73 -14.78 5.47
N ASP A 94 -0.48 -15.79 6.31
CA ASP A 94 -0.21 -17.17 5.89
C ASP A 94 -1.48 -17.86 5.34
#